data_AF-A0A939BDX1-F1
#
_entry.id   AF-A0A939BDX1-F1
#
_cell.length_a   1.000
_cell.length_b   1.000
_cell.length_c   1.000
_cell.angle_alpha   90.00
_cell.angle_beta   90.00
_cell.angle_gamma   90.00
#
_symmetry.space_group_name_H-M   'P 1'
#
loop_
_entity.id
_entity.type
_entity.pdbx_description
1 polymer ?
#
loop_
_entity_poly.entity_id
_entity_poly.type
_entity_poly.pdbx_seq_one_letter_code
_entity_poly.pdbx_strand_id
1 'polypeptide(L)'
;MRKATVFLPSALLYASATSEAVLQDEILYGMEVIVNQEAVLNGMCEVTSDYGYSGFVSSGALCDGKYPANRVVTARSAHLMKQPRVDSVQEMSVPQGSLLICMSETADGWSQIQPAGMSDILYTRTSWLAQRAEQIAPEPVFRRNVVRTAMSYLHTPYQFGGKTSSGIDCSGLCFMSYLKNGAVIWRDAVKPSKGIVKPISLQQAKPADLLYFPGHMALYLGDARFLHATARAGDDGVCIGSFRKEDKGYRGDLLKSFICAGTIF
;
A
#
# COMPACT_ATOMS: atom_id res chain seq x y z
N MET A 1 -18.00 5.34 -18.43
CA MET A 1 -17.27 5.18 -17.16
C MET A 1 -18.14 4.42 -16.19
N ARG A 2 -17.63 3.33 -15.60
CA ARG A 2 -18.32 2.55 -14.56
C ARG A 2 -17.43 2.34 -13.35
N LYS A 3 -18.02 1.98 -12.20
CA LYS A 3 -17.26 1.55 -11.02
C LYS A 3 -17.02 0.05 -11.08
N ALA A 4 -15.83 -0.37 -10.70
CA ALA A 4 -15.45 -1.76 -10.54
C ALA A 4 -14.63 -1.95 -9.26
N THR A 5 -14.52 -3.19 -8.81
CA THR A 5 -13.71 -3.57 -7.64
C THR A 5 -12.66 -4.57 -8.06
N VAL A 6 -11.44 -4.44 -7.52
CA VAL A 6 -10.41 -5.47 -7.68
C VAL A 6 -10.77 -6.69 -6.83
N PHE A 7 -10.98 -7.84 -7.46
CA PHE A 7 -11.35 -9.09 -6.77
C PHE A 7 -10.27 -10.17 -6.81
N LEU A 8 -9.15 -9.91 -7.50
CA LEU A 8 -7.92 -10.70 -7.33
C LEU A 8 -7.10 -10.14 -6.14
N PRO A 9 -6.16 -10.92 -5.57
CA PRO A 9 -5.32 -10.45 -4.45
C PRO A 9 -4.70 -9.07 -4.67
N SER A 10 -4.23 -8.81 -5.90
CA SER A 10 -3.90 -7.49 -6.41
C SER A 10 -4.05 -7.42 -7.93
N ALA A 11 -4.11 -6.21 -8.47
CA ALA A 11 -4.12 -5.90 -9.89
C ALA A 11 -2.95 -4.95 -10.19
N LEU A 12 -2.04 -5.38 -11.06
CA LEU A 12 -0.92 -4.56 -11.51
C LEU A 12 -1.43 -3.43 -12.44
N LEU A 13 -0.97 -2.21 -12.20
CA LEU A 13 -1.36 -1.00 -12.95
C LEU A 13 -0.18 -0.51 -13.79
N TYR A 14 -0.34 -0.57 -15.10
CA TYR A 14 0.70 -0.25 -16.08
C TYR A 14 0.50 1.12 -16.71
N ALA A 15 1.60 1.72 -17.19
CA ALA A 15 1.61 3.00 -17.87
C ALA A 15 0.85 3.02 -19.20
N SER A 16 0.79 1.86 -19.87
CA SER A 16 0.16 1.67 -21.17
C SER A 16 -0.38 0.24 -21.28
N ALA A 17 -1.11 -0.04 -22.35
CA ALA A 17 -1.68 -1.36 -22.62
C ALA A 17 -0.74 -2.28 -23.45
N THR A 18 0.56 -1.99 -23.51
CA THR A 18 1.52 -2.75 -24.32
C THR A 18 2.25 -3.81 -23.50
N SER A 19 2.83 -4.81 -24.16
CA SER A 19 3.62 -5.87 -23.49
C SER A 19 4.91 -5.37 -22.83
N GLU A 20 5.41 -4.21 -23.25
CA GLU A 20 6.60 -3.56 -22.69
C GLU A 20 6.25 -2.46 -21.68
N ALA A 21 4.98 -2.36 -21.29
CA ALA A 21 4.51 -1.30 -20.40
C ALA A 21 5.21 -1.38 -19.03
N VAL A 22 5.62 -0.22 -18.54
CA VAL A 22 6.22 -0.09 -17.21
C VAL A 22 5.12 -0.22 -16.15
N LEU A 23 5.34 -1.09 -15.17
CA LEU A 23 4.50 -1.18 -13.97
C LEU A 23 4.67 0.11 -13.16
N GLN A 24 3.57 0.77 -12.78
CA GLN A 24 3.61 2.05 -12.06
C GLN A 24 2.96 1.95 -10.67
N ASP A 25 1.98 1.07 -10.51
CA ASP A 25 1.28 0.88 -9.25
C ASP A 25 0.67 -0.53 -9.14
N GLU A 26 0.09 -0.85 -7.99
CA GLU A 26 -0.55 -2.13 -7.69
C GLU A 26 -1.86 -1.90 -6.90
N ILE A 27 -3.02 -2.15 -7.47
CA ILE A 27 -4.30 -1.93 -6.80
C ILE A 27 -4.69 -3.20 -6.02
N LEU A 28 -4.96 -3.10 -4.72
CA LEU A 28 -5.16 -4.27 -3.86
C LEU A 28 -6.61 -4.78 -3.88
N TYR A 29 -6.79 -6.05 -3.50
CA TYR A 29 -8.12 -6.64 -3.31
C TYR A 29 -9.08 -5.73 -2.52
N GLY A 30 -10.30 -5.60 -3.04
CA GLY A 30 -11.39 -4.82 -2.46
C GLY A 30 -11.29 -3.31 -2.68
N MET A 31 -10.22 -2.81 -3.32
CA MET A 31 -10.15 -1.40 -3.72
C MET A 31 -11.03 -1.15 -4.95
N GLU A 32 -11.72 -0.01 -4.94
CA GLU A 32 -12.56 0.43 -6.05
C GLU A 32 -11.76 1.23 -7.08
N VAL A 33 -12.15 1.08 -8.34
CA VAL A 33 -11.65 1.86 -9.46
C VAL A 33 -12.79 2.38 -10.32
N ILE A 34 -12.54 3.47 -11.04
CA ILE A 34 -13.38 3.93 -12.14
C ILE A 34 -12.76 3.40 -13.44
N VAL A 35 -13.51 2.60 -14.18
CA VAL A 35 -13.13 2.16 -15.53
C VAL A 35 -13.44 3.30 -16.50
N ASN A 36 -12.40 3.92 -17.04
CA ASN A 36 -12.49 5.03 -17.98
C ASN A 36 -12.77 4.51 -19.39
N GLN A 37 -12.01 3.48 -19.78
CA GLN A 37 -12.11 2.80 -21.06
C GLN A 37 -12.12 1.28 -20.84
N GLU A 38 -13.11 0.61 -21.43
CA GLU A 38 -13.18 -0.86 -21.39
C GLU A 38 -12.07 -1.50 -22.24
N ALA A 39 -11.76 -2.76 -21.91
CA ALA A 39 -10.74 -3.51 -22.60
C ALA A 39 -11.05 -3.68 -24.09
N VAL A 40 -10.02 -3.51 -24.92
CA VAL A 40 -10.02 -3.86 -26.35
C VAL A 40 -9.15 -5.12 -26.54
N LEU A 41 -8.53 -5.30 -27.70
CA LEU A 41 -7.88 -6.52 -28.22
C LEU A 41 -6.88 -7.25 -27.28
N ASN A 42 -6.45 -6.63 -26.19
CA ASN A 42 -5.46 -7.15 -25.24
C ASN A 42 -6.01 -7.41 -23.82
N GLY A 43 -7.30 -7.20 -23.56
CA GLY A 43 -7.89 -7.44 -22.23
C GLY A 43 -7.50 -6.42 -21.15
N MET A 44 -6.93 -5.26 -21.52
CA MET A 44 -6.52 -4.21 -20.57
C MET A 44 -7.51 -3.05 -20.57
N CYS A 45 -8.03 -2.67 -19.41
CA CYS A 45 -8.88 -1.50 -19.21
C CYS A 45 -8.05 -0.31 -18.71
N GLU A 46 -8.36 0.90 -19.18
CA GLU A 46 -7.89 2.12 -18.53
C GLU A 46 -8.75 2.40 -17.30
N VAL A 47 -8.12 2.59 -16.14
CA VAL A 47 -8.79 2.82 -14.86
C VAL A 47 -8.19 4.00 -14.11
N THR A 48 -8.98 4.57 -13.20
CA THR A 48 -8.54 5.52 -12.18
C THR A 48 -8.89 4.96 -10.79
N SER A 49 -7.90 4.84 -9.91
CA SER A 49 -8.09 4.44 -8.51
C SER A 49 -8.86 5.49 -7.69
N ASP A 50 -9.36 5.09 -6.51
CA ASP A 50 -10.04 5.99 -5.58
C ASP A 50 -9.14 7.12 -5.04
N TYR A 51 -7.82 6.94 -5.07
CA TYR A 51 -6.82 7.98 -4.78
C TYR A 51 -6.36 8.78 -6.02
N GLY A 52 -7.03 8.62 -7.17
CA GLY A 52 -6.84 9.48 -8.35
C GLY A 52 -5.63 9.16 -9.22
N TYR A 53 -5.06 7.96 -9.10
CA TYR A 53 -3.97 7.48 -9.96
C TYR A 53 -4.52 6.61 -11.09
N SER A 54 -4.11 6.90 -12.32
CA SER A 54 -4.64 6.25 -13.53
C SER A 54 -3.60 5.37 -14.22
N GLY A 55 -4.07 4.37 -14.95
CA GLY A 55 -3.25 3.46 -15.75
C GLY A 55 -4.07 2.31 -16.30
N PHE A 56 -3.40 1.23 -16.71
CA PHE A 56 -4.03 0.09 -17.35
C PHE A 56 -3.95 -1.16 -16.46
N VAL A 57 -5.09 -1.82 -16.23
CA VAL A 57 -5.18 -3.11 -15.50
C VAL A 57 -5.82 -4.17 -16.38
N SER A 58 -5.55 -5.45 -16.10
CA SER A 58 -6.29 -6.54 -16.75
C SER A 58 -7.77 -6.49 -16.34
N SER A 59 -8.67 -6.56 -17.30
CA SER A 59 -10.13 -6.61 -17.07
C SER A 59 -10.52 -7.82 -16.22
N GLY A 60 -9.80 -8.93 -16.34
CA GLY A 60 -10.00 -10.14 -15.54
C GLY A 60 -9.69 -9.98 -14.04
N ALA A 61 -9.09 -8.86 -13.64
CA ALA A 61 -8.87 -8.54 -12.22
C ALA A 61 -10.05 -7.78 -11.58
N LEU A 62 -11.04 -7.38 -12.38
CA LEU A 62 -12.13 -6.50 -11.98
C LEU A 62 -13.47 -7.25 -11.95
N CYS A 63 -14.27 -6.98 -10.93
CA CYS A 63 -15.68 -7.35 -10.90
C CYS A 63 -16.57 -6.10 -10.87
N ASP A 64 -17.78 -6.22 -11.39
CA ASP A 64 -18.76 -5.15 -11.34
C ASP A 64 -19.30 -4.92 -9.93
N GLY A 65 -19.71 -3.68 -9.68
CA GLY A 65 -20.38 -3.29 -8.45
C GLY A 65 -19.48 -2.62 -7.43
N LYS A 66 -20.14 -2.03 -6.42
CA LYS A 66 -19.49 -1.40 -5.27
C LYS A 66 -19.11 -2.47 -4.26
N TYR A 67 -18.05 -2.21 -3.52
CA TYR A 67 -17.59 -3.09 -2.45
C TYR A 67 -17.37 -2.27 -1.18
N PRO A 68 -18.43 -2.05 -0.38
CA PRO A 68 -18.40 -1.20 0.81
C PRO A 68 -17.67 -1.86 1.98
N ALA A 69 -16.37 -2.09 1.81
CA ALA A 69 -15.52 -2.74 2.79
C ALA A 69 -15.43 -1.95 4.10
N ASN A 70 -15.51 -2.67 5.22
CA ASN A 70 -15.54 -2.13 6.58
C ASN A 70 -14.34 -2.60 7.45
N ARG A 71 -13.48 -3.44 6.87
CA ARG A 71 -12.24 -3.93 7.50
C ARG A 71 -11.07 -3.78 6.53
N VAL A 72 -9.88 -3.65 7.11
CA VAL A 72 -8.59 -3.68 6.41
C VAL A 72 -7.75 -4.82 6.94
N VAL A 73 -7.04 -5.51 6.05
CA VAL A 73 -6.08 -6.56 6.43
C VAL A 73 -4.81 -5.93 7.00
N THR A 74 -4.46 -6.31 8.23
CA THR A 74 -3.25 -5.85 8.93
C THR A 74 -2.14 -6.90 9.02
N ALA A 75 -2.48 -8.19 8.91
CA ALA A 75 -1.48 -9.24 8.74
C ALA A 75 -0.78 -9.10 7.37
N ARG A 76 0.44 -9.65 7.23
CA ARG A 76 1.18 -9.65 5.95
C ARG A 76 0.37 -10.26 4.80
N SER A 77 -0.39 -11.29 5.12
CA SER A 77 -1.42 -11.87 4.28
C SER A 77 -2.55 -12.42 5.14
N ALA A 78 -3.77 -12.37 4.63
CA ALA A 78 -4.93 -13.01 5.23
C ALA A 78 -5.46 -14.11 4.28
N HIS A 79 -5.53 -15.33 4.79
CA HIS A 79 -6.10 -16.46 4.08
C HIS A 79 -7.63 -16.43 4.19
N LEU A 80 -8.32 -16.54 3.06
CA LEU A 80 -9.77 -16.65 2.99
C LEU A 80 -10.15 -18.12 2.75
N MET A 81 -10.83 -18.70 3.73
CA MET A 81 -11.11 -20.13 3.85
C MET A 81 -12.58 -20.41 3.59
N LYS A 82 -12.93 -21.59 3.05
CA LYS A 82 -14.35 -21.97 2.85
C LYS A 82 -15.11 -22.24 4.16
N GLN A 83 -14.40 -22.56 5.24
CA GLN A 83 -14.98 -22.89 6.56
C GLN A 83 -14.08 -22.31 7.65
N PRO A 84 -14.61 -21.97 8.85
CA PRO A 84 -13.86 -21.35 9.95
C PRO A 84 -12.95 -22.36 10.69
N ARG A 85 -12.03 -22.99 9.97
CA ARG A 85 -11.00 -23.86 10.54
C ARG A 85 -9.74 -23.82 9.69
N VAL A 86 -8.60 -24.08 10.32
CA VAL A 86 -7.26 -23.86 9.73
C VAL A 86 -6.90 -24.85 8.62
N ASP A 87 -7.52 -26.02 8.60
CA ASP A 87 -7.35 -27.10 7.64
C ASP A 87 -8.47 -27.13 6.57
N SER A 88 -9.27 -26.07 6.49
CA SER A 88 -10.26 -25.91 5.42
C SER A 88 -9.60 -25.61 4.08
N VAL A 89 -10.37 -25.75 3.00
CA VAL A 89 -9.95 -25.30 1.67
C VAL A 89 -9.71 -23.79 1.72
N GLN A 90 -8.50 -23.37 1.35
CA GLN A 90 -8.16 -21.98 1.14
C GLN A 90 -8.57 -21.57 -0.28
N GLU A 91 -9.49 -20.61 -0.39
CA GLU A 91 -9.94 -20.07 -1.67
C GLU A 91 -8.89 -19.13 -2.26
N MET A 92 -8.39 -18.20 -1.45
CA MET A 92 -7.34 -17.26 -1.83
C MET A 92 -6.60 -16.70 -0.62
N SER A 93 -5.51 -15.98 -0.89
CA SER A 93 -4.80 -15.17 0.10
C SER A 93 -4.73 -13.74 -0.39
N VAL A 94 -5.13 -12.79 0.45
CA VAL A 94 -5.09 -11.36 0.13
C VAL A 94 -3.98 -10.67 0.92
N PRO A 95 -3.28 -9.67 0.35
CA PRO A 95 -2.15 -9.02 1.00
C PRO A 95 -2.57 -8.06 2.12
N GLN A 96 -1.58 -7.68 2.94
CA GLN A 96 -1.71 -6.55 3.85
C GLN A 96 -2.22 -5.30 3.11
N GLY A 97 -3.26 -4.64 3.66
CA GLY A 97 -3.87 -3.45 3.07
C GLY A 97 -5.11 -3.73 2.21
N SER A 98 -5.40 -4.99 1.89
CA SER A 98 -6.66 -5.38 1.25
C SER A 98 -7.87 -4.99 2.09
N LEU A 99 -8.96 -4.67 1.40
CA LEU A 99 -10.21 -4.25 1.99
C LEU A 99 -11.21 -5.41 1.95
N LEU A 100 -11.92 -5.66 3.06
CA LEU A 100 -12.88 -6.76 3.18
C LEU A 100 -14.21 -6.27 3.75
N ILE A 101 -15.31 -6.92 3.35
CA ILE A 101 -16.60 -6.83 4.03
C ILE A 101 -16.66 -7.94 5.09
N CYS A 102 -16.53 -7.56 6.35
CA CYS A 102 -16.78 -8.43 7.49
C CYS A 102 -18.25 -8.31 7.89
N MET A 103 -19.01 -9.40 7.77
CA MET A 103 -20.44 -9.44 8.09
C MET A 103 -20.68 -9.72 9.57
N SER A 104 -19.89 -10.63 10.15
CA SER A 104 -20.00 -11.04 11.55
C SER A 104 -18.67 -11.63 12.01
N GLU A 105 -18.51 -11.75 13.33
CA GLU A 105 -17.38 -12.40 13.98
C GLU A 105 -17.93 -13.57 14.81
N THR A 106 -17.20 -14.69 14.80
CA THR A 106 -17.54 -15.89 15.55
C THR A 106 -16.80 -15.91 16.89
N ALA A 107 -17.34 -16.63 17.87
CA ALA A 107 -16.76 -16.71 19.21
C ALA A 107 -15.35 -17.34 19.23
N ASP A 108 -15.00 -18.14 18.23
CA ASP A 108 -13.71 -18.83 18.07
C ASP A 108 -12.69 -18.04 17.23
N GLY A 109 -12.94 -16.74 16.99
CA GLY A 109 -11.97 -15.81 16.42
C GLY A 109 -11.88 -15.83 14.89
N TRP A 110 -12.98 -16.15 14.21
CA TRP A 110 -13.12 -16.01 12.77
C TRP A 110 -14.05 -14.87 12.40
N SER A 111 -13.82 -14.28 11.25
CA SER A 111 -14.69 -13.29 10.64
C SER A 111 -15.32 -13.89 9.38
N GLN A 112 -16.65 -13.77 9.26
CA GLN A 112 -17.38 -14.09 8.03
C GLN A 112 -17.18 -12.96 7.03
N ILE A 113 -16.61 -13.30 5.87
CA ILE A 113 -16.24 -12.37 4.82
C ILE A 113 -17.14 -12.59 3.62
N GLN A 114 -17.77 -11.50 3.13
CA GLN A 114 -18.41 -11.46 1.82
C GLN A 114 -17.35 -11.02 0.80
N PRO A 115 -16.83 -11.89 -0.07
CA PRO A 115 -15.81 -11.51 -1.05
C PRO A 115 -16.43 -10.67 -2.18
N ALA A 116 -15.60 -9.81 -2.78
CA ALA A 116 -15.96 -9.07 -4.00
C ALA A 116 -16.16 -10.05 -5.17
N GLY A 117 -17.26 -9.89 -5.91
CA GLY A 117 -17.54 -10.69 -7.11
C GLY A 117 -17.88 -12.17 -6.88
N MET A 118 -18.08 -12.61 -5.63
CA MET A 118 -18.41 -14.00 -5.30
C MET A 118 -19.71 -14.09 -4.49
N SER A 119 -20.47 -15.17 -4.67
CA SER A 119 -21.67 -15.46 -3.88
C SER A 119 -21.37 -16.16 -2.55
N ASP A 120 -20.27 -16.90 -2.49
CA ASP A 120 -19.91 -17.72 -1.34
C ASP A 120 -19.38 -16.86 -0.18
N ILE A 121 -19.70 -17.27 1.05
CA ILE A 121 -19.13 -16.69 2.26
C ILE A 121 -17.81 -17.40 2.59
N LEU A 122 -16.77 -16.61 2.80
CA LEU A 122 -15.45 -17.09 3.23
C LEU A 122 -15.17 -16.68 4.68
N TYR A 123 -14.09 -17.20 5.23
CA TYR A 123 -13.70 -17.01 6.62
C TYR A 123 -12.22 -16.62 6.72
N THR A 124 -11.89 -15.70 7.60
CA THR A 124 -10.50 -15.37 7.94
C THR A 124 -10.34 -15.11 9.42
N ARG A 125 -9.11 -15.08 9.94
CA ARG A 125 -8.89 -14.81 11.38
C ARG A 125 -9.19 -13.35 11.69
N THR A 126 -10.01 -13.12 12.71
CA THR A 126 -10.37 -11.77 13.17
C THR A 126 -9.14 -10.96 13.58
N SER A 127 -8.12 -11.61 14.17
CA SER A 127 -6.85 -10.99 14.57
C SER A 127 -6.01 -10.45 13.41
N TRP A 128 -6.34 -10.79 12.16
CA TRP A 128 -5.66 -10.27 10.97
C TRP A 128 -6.32 -9.01 10.42
N LEU A 129 -7.43 -8.59 11.00
CA LEU A 129 -8.24 -7.47 10.54
C LEU A 129 -8.20 -6.32 11.54
N ALA A 130 -8.35 -5.11 11.02
CA ALA A 130 -8.66 -3.93 11.81
C ALA A 130 -9.80 -3.15 11.19
N GLN A 131 -10.40 -2.24 11.96
CA GLN A 131 -11.29 -1.23 11.39
C GLN A 131 -10.52 -0.37 10.40
N ARG A 132 -11.13 -0.08 9.25
CA ARG A 132 -10.57 0.83 8.27
C ARG A 132 -10.49 2.24 8.88
N ALA A 133 -9.32 2.87 8.79
CA ALA A 133 -9.16 4.26 9.21
C ALA A 133 -9.83 5.18 8.19
N GLU A 134 -10.88 5.89 8.60
CA GLU A 134 -11.61 6.83 7.75
C GLU A 134 -11.13 8.28 7.91
N GLN A 135 -10.38 8.57 8.98
CA GLN A 135 -9.92 9.91 9.33
C GLN A 135 -8.50 9.88 9.88
N ILE A 136 -7.81 11.02 9.73
CA ILE A 136 -6.48 11.23 10.28
C ILE A 136 -6.61 11.38 11.81
N ALA A 137 -6.00 10.46 12.55
CA ALA A 137 -5.94 10.54 14.01
C ALA A 137 -5.14 11.76 14.50
N PRO A 138 -5.27 12.16 15.78
CA PRO A 138 -4.42 13.21 16.36
C PRO A 138 -2.92 12.93 16.13
N GLU A 139 -2.14 13.99 15.88
CA GLU A 139 -0.75 13.91 15.39
C GLU A 139 0.11 12.83 16.09
N PRO A 140 0.18 12.75 17.44
CA PRO A 140 1.03 11.76 18.09
C PRO A 140 0.62 10.31 17.81
N VAL A 141 -0.70 10.06 17.70
CA VAL A 141 -1.27 8.74 17.40
C VAL A 141 -1.02 8.39 15.94
N PHE A 142 -1.25 9.34 15.03
CA PHE A 142 -1.03 9.16 13.60
C PHE A 142 0.43 8.81 13.32
N ARG A 143 1.39 9.62 13.80
CA ARG A 143 2.82 9.39 13.57
C ARG A 143 3.27 8.01 14.06
N ARG A 144 2.85 7.61 15.26
CA ARG A 144 3.15 6.29 15.82
C ARG A 144 2.58 5.16 14.95
N ASN A 145 1.34 5.29 14.51
CA ASN A 145 0.70 4.25 13.71
C ASN A 145 1.29 4.16 12.29
N VAL A 146 1.69 5.29 11.69
CA VAL A 146 2.38 5.32 10.39
C VAL A 146 3.73 4.62 10.49
N VAL A 147 4.55 4.95 11.49
CA VAL A 147 5.84 4.26 11.72
C VAL A 147 5.61 2.77 11.96
N ARG A 148 4.63 2.39 12.78
CA ARG A 148 4.30 0.98 13.01
C ARG A 148 3.90 0.24 11.72
N THR A 149 3.08 0.87 10.88
CA THR A 149 2.71 0.30 9.57
C THR A 149 3.93 0.17 8.67
N ALA A 150 4.78 1.20 8.58
CA ALA A 150 5.98 1.17 7.75
C ALA A 150 6.92 0.03 8.19
N MET A 151 7.14 -0.11 9.50
CA MET A 151 7.98 -1.16 10.07
C MET A 151 7.45 -2.58 9.81
N SER A 152 6.14 -2.76 9.57
CA SER A 152 5.59 -4.08 9.22
C SER A 152 6.05 -4.58 7.85
N TYR A 153 6.58 -3.68 7.01
CA TYR A 153 7.17 -3.99 5.71
C TYR A 153 8.67 -4.25 5.77
N LEU A 154 9.34 -4.12 6.93
CA LEU A 154 10.78 -4.38 7.05
C LEU A 154 11.14 -5.75 6.44
N HIS A 155 12.23 -5.81 5.68
CA HIS A 155 12.70 -6.97 4.91
C HIS A 155 11.84 -7.41 3.73
N THR A 156 10.76 -6.69 3.39
CA THR A 156 10.03 -6.94 2.13
C THR A 156 10.94 -6.65 0.94
N PRO A 157 11.03 -7.54 -0.06
CA PRO A 157 11.83 -7.30 -1.25
C PRO A 157 11.43 -6.02 -2.00
N TYR A 158 12.37 -5.41 -2.70
CA TYR A 158 12.06 -4.26 -3.53
C TYR A 158 11.35 -4.73 -4.81
N GLN A 159 10.24 -4.07 -5.15
CA GLN A 159 9.58 -4.27 -6.44
C GLN A 159 9.05 -2.94 -6.95
N PHE A 160 9.56 -2.48 -8.09
CA PHE A 160 9.07 -1.26 -8.73
C PHE A 160 7.56 -1.34 -8.99
N GLY A 161 6.81 -0.31 -8.61
CA GLY A 161 5.35 -0.26 -8.68
C GLY A 161 4.60 -1.05 -7.59
N GLY A 162 5.29 -1.89 -6.82
CA GLY A 162 4.67 -2.76 -5.81
C GLY A 162 4.21 -2.03 -4.55
N LYS A 163 3.17 -2.57 -3.91
CA LYS A 163 2.58 -2.07 -2.65
C LYS A 163 2.31 -3.16 -1.60
N THR A 164 2.78 -4.39 -1.82
CA THR A 164 2.47 -5.53 -0.97
C THR A 164 3.66 -6.01 -0.14
N SER A 165 3.41 -6.94 0.77
CA SER A 165 4.45 -7.64 1.54
C SER A 165 5.25 -8.67 0.72
N SER A 166 4.92 -8.86 -0.55
CA SER A 166 5.67 -9.71 -1.49
C SER A 166 6.69 -8.90 -2.30
N GLY A 167 6.41 -7.61 -2.50
CA GLY A 167 7.29 -6.67 -3.18
C GLY A 167 6.74 -5.25 -3.04
N ILE A 168 7.61 -4.30 -2.70
CA ILE A 168 7.23 -2.90 -2.47
C ILE A 168 8.31 -1.93 -2.96
N ASP A 169 7.91 -0.84 -3.60
CA ASP A 169 8.84 0.23 -3.96
C ASP A 169 8.92 1.32 -2.88
N CYS A 170 9.81 2.30 -3.11
CA CYS A 170 10.10 3.34 -2.13
C CYS A 170 8.86 4.18 -1.80
N SER A 171 8.05 4.53 -2.80
CA SER A 171 6.88 5.36 -2.62
C SER A 171 5.64 4.56 -2.21
N GLY A 172 5.55 3.29 -2.59
CA GLY A 172 4.55 2.32 -2.15
C GLY A 172 4.65 2.06 -0.66
N LEU A 173 5.86 1.97 -0.11
CA LEU A 173 6.09 1.87 1.34
C LEU A 173 5.48 3.07 2.07
N CYS A 174 5.82 4.30 1.63
CA CYS A 174 5.30 5.52 2.22
C CYS A 174 3.78 5.65 2.03
N PHE A 175 3.30 5.40 0.82
CA PHE A 175 1.90 5.48 0.45
C PHE A 175 1.04 4.53 1.28
N MET A 176 1.40 3.24 1.37
CA MET A 176 0.66 2.26 2.17
C MET A 176 0.71 2.56 3.67
N SER A 177 1.82 3.14 4.14
CA SER A 177 1.95 3.55 5.54
C SER A 177 0.99 4.67 5.92
N TYR A 178 0.76 5.62 5.00
CA TYR A 178 -0.20 6.71 5.18
C TYR A 178 -1.64 6.26 4.91
N LEU A 179 -1.88 5.52 3.82
CA LEU A 179 -3.22 5.08 3.39
C LEU A 179 -3.92 4.25 4.47
N LYS A 180 -3.20 3.30 5.08
CA LYS A 180 -3.72 2.48 6.18
C LYS A 180 -4.04 3.27 7.45
N ASN A 181 -3.58 4.52 7.54
CA ASN A 181 -3.80 5.43 8.64
C ASN A 181 -4.71 6.62 8.26
N GLY A 182 -5.50 6.46 7.20
CA GLY A 182 -6.55 7.41 6.81
C GLY A 182 -6.06 8.63 6.02
N ALA A 183 -4.79 8.64 5.59
CA ALA A 183 -4.21 9.74 4.82
C ALA A 183 -3.83 9.28 3.41
N VAL A 184 -4.33 9.97 2.39
CA VAL A 184 -3.91 9.76 1.00
C VAL A 184 -2.81 10.76 0.67
N ILE A 185 -1.63 10.24 0.28
CA ILE A 185 -0.52 11.02 -0.28
C ILE A 185 -0.34 10.64 -1.76
N TRP A 186 0.43 11.44 -2.50
CA TRP A 186 0.72 11.09 -3.90
C TRP A 186 1.53 9.78 -4.00
N ARG A 187 1.22 8.95 -5.01
CA ARG A 187 1.81 7.62 -5.20
C ARG A 187 3.27 7.64 -5.62
N ASP A 188 3.71 8.67 -6.35
CA ASP A 188 5.07 8.75 -6.88
C ASP A 188 6.04 9.47 -5.93
N ALA A 189 7.31 9.09 -5.99
CA ALA A 189 8.42 9.73 -5.26
C ALA A 189 8.83 11.09 -5.88
N VAL A 190 7.87 12.00 -6.02
CA VAL A 190 8.10 13.38 -6.49
C VAL A 190 7.96 14.36 -5.33
N LYS A 191 8.70 15.47 -5.39
CA LYS A 191 8.64 16.53 -4.40
C LYS A 191 7.17 16.93 -4.14
N PRO A 192 6.76 17.15 -2.87
CA PRO A 192 5.40 17.51 -2.53
C PRO A 192 4.98 18.77 -3.30
N SER A 193 4.08 18.54 -4.25
CA SER A 193 3.50 19.53 -5.16
C SER A 193 1.99 19.30 -5.35
N LYS A 194 1.48 18.18 -4.84
CA LYS A 194 0.09 17.74 -4.89
C LYS A 194 -0.31 17.15 -3.53
N GLY A 195 -1.59 17.24 -3.21
CA GLY A 195 -2.16 16.61 -2.01
C GLY A 195 -1.88 17.39 -0.71
N ILE A 196 -1.88 16.67 0.40
CA ILE A 196 -1.88 17.25 1.76
C ILE A 196 -0.48 17.47 2.35
N VAL A 197 0.57 16.96 1.70
CA VAL A 197 1.95 17.02 2.21
C VAL A 197 2.55 18.40 1.92
N LYS A 198 3.14 19.03 2.94
CA LYS A 198 3.83 20.32 2.85
C LYS A 198 5.33 20.13 3.05
N PRO A 199 6.18 20.83 2.27
CA PRO A 199 7.63 20.74 2.43
C PRO A 199 8.08 21.41 3.75
N ILE A 200 9.02 20.77 4.43
CA ILE A 200 9.70 21.28 5.62
C ILE A 200 11.22 21.00 5.53
N SER A 201 12.01 21.65 6.39
CA SER A 201 13.43 21.37 6.49
C SER A 201 13.69 20.04 7.21
N LEU A 202 14.87 19.45 7.00
CA LEU A 202 15.25 18.22 7.70
C LEU A 202 15.32 18.43 9.23
N GLN A 203 15.68 19.63 9.70
CA GLN A 203 15.76 19.96 11.12
C GLN A 203 14.38 19.97 11.80
N GLN A 204 13.31 20.22 11.04
CA GLN A 204 11.93 20.19 11.52
C GLN A 204 11.31 18.80 11.46
N ALA A 205 11.93 17.87 10.73
CA ALA A 205 11.37 16.55 10.48
C ALA A 205 11.22 15.76 11.79
N LYS A 206 10.07 15.10 11.91
CA LYS A 206 9.69 14.22 13.00
C LYS A 206 9.43 12.80 12.47
N PRO A 207 9.40 11.78 13.34
CA PRO A 207 9.01 10.44 12.92
C PRO A 207 7.68 10.45 12.15
N ALA A 208 7.62 9.59 11.14
CA ALA A 208 6.60 9.50 10.10
C ALA A 208 6.68 10.53 8.96
N ASP A 209 7.45 11.62 9.07
CA ASP A 209 7.58 12.55 7.94
C ASP A 209 8.31 11.91 6.74
N LEU A 210 8.00 12.39 5.55
CA LEU A 210 8.55 11.88 4.29
C LEU A 210 9.87 12.58 3.98
N LEU A 211 10.85 11.85 3.45
CA LEU A 211 12.10 12.40 2.95
C LEU A 211 12.16 12.21 1.43
N TYR A 212 12.48 13.27 0.70
CA TYR A 212 12.47 13.26 -0.76
C TYR A 212 13.88 13.44 -1.34
N PHE A 213 14.18 12.64 -2.36
CA PHE A 213 15.42 12.63 -3.13
C PHE A 213 15.08 12.49 -4.62
N PRO A 214 16.03 12.70 -5.55
CA PRO A 214 15.79 12.48 -6.97
C PRO A 214 15.38 11.03 -7.25
N GLY A 215 14.12 10.81 -7.63
CA GLY A 215 13.56 9.49 -7.95
C GLY A 215 13.41 8.54 -6.76
N HIS A 216 13.53 9.02 -5.52
CA HIS A 216 13.47 8.17 -4.32
C HIS A 216 12.79 8.89 -3.16
N MET A 217 12.13 8.13 -2.30
CA MET A 217 11.61 8.65 -1.04
C MET A 217 11.78 7.67 0.13
N ALA A 218 11.71 8.19 1.35
CA ALA A 218 11.84 7.42 2.57
C ALA A 218 10.90 7.96 3.64
N LEU A 219 10.67 7.16 4.69
CA LEU A 219 9.91 7.53 5.86
C LEU A 219 10.85 7.78 7.04
N TYR A 220 10.86 8.99 7.58
CA TYR A 220 11.75 9.38 8.67
C TYR A 220 11.37 8.67 9.97
N LEU A 221 12.36 8.16 10.68
CA LEU A 221 12.20 7.46 11.96
C LEU A 221 12.65 8.32 13.15
N GLY A 222 13.22 9.51 12.90
CA GLY A 222 13.93 10.29 13.91
C GLY A 222 15.39 9.89 14.03
N ASP A 223 16.16 10.68 14.79
CA ASP A 223 17.58 10.43 15.07
C ASP A 223 18.44 10.17 13.82
N ALA A 224 18.19 10.92 12.73
CA ALA A 224 18.87 10.75 11.45
C ALA A 224 18.66 9.38 10.76
N ARG A 225 17.71 8.56 11.25
CA ARG A 225 17.33 7.26 10.68
C ARG A 225 16.06 7.37 9.86
N PHE A 226 15.93 6.51 8.87
CA PHE A 226 14.74 6.43 8.02
C PHE A 226 14.53 5.00 7.51
N LEU A 227 13.29 4.68 7.17
CA LEU A 227 12.93 3.43 6.51
C LEU A 227 12.73 3.69 5.01
N HIS A 228 13.26 2.83 4.15
CA HIS A 228 12.97 2.89 2.71
C HIS A 228 12.97 1.50 2.08
N ALA A 229 12.36 1.36 0.90
CA ALA A 229 12.56 0.21 0.02
C ALA A 229 13.58 0.60 -1.04
N THR A 230 14.66 -0.15 -1.20
CA THR A 230 15.74 0.18 -2.14
C THR A 230 16.21 -1.06 -2.89
N ALA A 231 16.65 -0.89 -4.14
CA ALA A 231 17.35 -1.90 -4.95
C ALA A 231 18.82 -1.52 -5.13
N ARG A 232 19.44 -0.94 -4.09
CA ARG A 232 20.87 -0.61 -4.13
C ARG A 232 21.65 -1.92 -4.09
N ALA A 233 22.77 -2.03 -4.80
CA ALA A 233 23.65 -3.20 -4.64
C ALA A 233 23.96 -3.45 -3.14
N GLY A 234 23.64 -4.65 -2.66
CA GLY A 234 23.78 -5.05 -1.25
C GLY A 234 22.55 -4.81 -0.37
N ASP A 235 21.54 -4.09 -0.85
CA ASP A 235 20.26 -3.82 -0.18
C ASP A 235 19.11 -3.96 -1.19
N ASP A 236 18.37 -5.08 -1.16
CA ASP A 236 17.34 -5.42 -2.17
C ASP A 236 15.92 -5.49 -1.57
N GLY A 237 15.57 -4.49 -0.76
CA GLY A 237 14.29 -4.46 -0.08
C GLY A 237 14.15 -3.34 0.94
N VAL A 238 13.20 -3.53 1.85
CA VAL A 238 12.91 -2.57 2.91
C VAL A 238 13.94 -2.70 4.03
N CYS A 239 14.70 -1.64 4.24
CA CYS A 239 15.73 -1.56 5.27
C CYS A 239 15.75 -0.19 5.95
N ILE A 240 16.45 -0.13 7.09
CA ILE A 240 16.70 1.10 7.82
C ILE A 240 18.00 1.70 7.31
N GLY A 241 17.92 2.94 6.81
CA GLY A 241 19.07 3.77 6.48
C GLY A 241 19.35 4.80 7.57
N SER A 242 20.55 5.38 7.53
CA SER A 242 20.96 6.48 8.41
C SER A 242 21.76 7.55 7.67
N PHE A 243 21.65 8.80 8.12
CA PHE A 243 22.52 9.90 7.70
C PHE A 243 23.77 10.05 8.57
N ARG A 244 23.93 9.26 9.62
CA ARG A 244 25.15 9.22 10.46
C ARG A 244 26.16 8.24 9.87
N LYS A 245 27.42 8.65 9.79
CA LYS A 245 28.48 7.90 9.10
C LYS A 245 28.85 6.61 9.83
N GLU A 246 28.69 6.62 11.14
CA GLU A 246 28.97 5.54 12.08
C GLU A 246 27.89 4.45 12.11
N ASP A 247 26.68 4.75 11.63
CA ASP A 247 25.55 3.81 11.67
C ASP A 247 25.64 2.76 10.55
N LYS A 248 25.21 1.53 10.87
CA LYS A 248 24.92 0.53 9.85
C LYS A 248 23.81 1.06 8.93
N GLY A 249 23.99 0.92 7.62
CA GLY A 249 23.04 1.46 6.65
C GLY A 249 23.24 2.94 6.34
N TYR A 250 24.45 3.49 6.58
CA TYR A 250 24.77 4.86 6.19
C TYR A 250 24.50 5.12 4.69
N ARG A 251 23.76 6.19 4.42
CA ARG A 251 23.38 6.67 3.09
C ARG A 251 23.81 8.13 2.89
N GLY A 252 25.12 8.35 2.90
CA GLY A 252 25.69 9.66 2.57
C GLY A 252 25.35 10.14 1.16
N ASP A 253 25.08 9.21 0.23
CA ASP A 253 24.62 9.49 -1.12
C ASP A 253 23.22 10.14 -1.14
N LEU A 254 22.31 9.67 -0.28
CA LEU A 254 20.98 10.27 -0.14
C LEU A 254 21.06 11.62 0.59
N LEU A 255 21.91 11.74 1.62
CA LEU A 255 22.07 13.01 2.33
C LEU A 255 22.56 14.13 1.39
N LYS A 256 23.50 13.82 0.49
CA LYS A 256 24.03 14.79 -0.50
C LYS A 256 23.00 15.23 -1.54
N SER A 257 22.03 14.37 -1.86
CA SER A 257 20.99 14.63 -2.85
C SER A 257 19.63 15.00 -2.23
N PHE A 258 19.59 15.24 -0.93
CA PHE A 258 18.37 15.57 -0.21
C PHE A 258 17.68 16.81 -0.79
N ILE A 259 16.39 16.70 -1.09
CA ILE A 259 15.58 17.78 -1.65
C ILE A 259 14.85 18.53 -0.53
N CYS A 260 14.00 17.82 0.21
CA CYS A 260 13.25 18.34 1.35
C CYS A 260 12.64 17.20 2.16
N ALA A 261 12.16 17.53 3.37
CA ALA A 261 11.25 16.68 4.12
C ALA A 261 9.79 17.10 3.82
N GLY A 262 8.82 16.27 4.15
CA GLY A 262 7.40 16.53 3.95
C GLY A 262 6.56 16.07 5.14
N THR A 263 5.66 16.92 5.61
CA THR A 263 4.76 16.69 6.74
C THR A 263 3.30 16.93 6.32
N ILE A 264 2.35 16.29 7.01
CA ILE A 264 0.92 16.61 6.89
C ILE A 264 0.41 17.47 8.06
N PHE A 265 1.29 17.81 9.00
CA PHE A 265 1.05 18.65 10.18
C PHE A 265 1.87 19.94 10.08
#